data_AF-A0A9C8REQ2-F1
#
_entry.id   AF-A0A9C8REQ2-F1
#
_cell.length_a   1.000
_cell.length_b   1.000
_cell.length_c   1.000
_cell.angle_alpha   90.00
_cell.angle_beta   90.00
_cell.angle_gamma   90.00
#
_symmetry.space_group_name_H-M   'P 1'
#
loop_
_entity.id
_entity.type
_entity.pdbx_description
1 polymer ?
#
loop_
_entity_poly.entity_id
_entity_poly.type
_entity_poly.pdbx_seq_one_letter_code
_entity_poly.pdbx_strand_id
1 'polypeptide(L)'
;MAKVKAKKKTSATSAVKNIKDAGLAKAQASLAKIEKEVAVNKKKLDAAEAKAKAAAAKASKSATAASKKAKASAQVAAKKAAANLTAVNAKLRTAQSQAKAAAAAARAKAAAEARKQAEEQRKADLAAKLMLICKKLLRPSLLSG
;
A
#
# COMPACT_ATOMS: atom_id res chain seq x y z
N MET A 1 -11.00 -44.26 -24.56
CA MET A 1 -11.50 -43.21 -23.64
C MET A 1 -10.50 -43.04 -22.50
N ALA A 2 -9.76 -41.93 -22.43
CA ALA A 2 -8.89 -41.60 -21.30
C ALA A 2 -9.01 -40.10 -21.00
N LYS A 3 -9.93 -39.76 -20.09
CA LYS A 3 -10.15 -38.38 -19.64
C LYS A 3 -9.18 -38.11 -18.48
N VAL A 4 -7.92 -37.83 -18.81
CA VAL A 4 -6.90 -37.42 -17.82
C VAL A 4 -7.31 -36.05 -17.29
N LYS A 5 -7.93 -36.02 -16.10
CA LYS A 5 -8.24 -34.78 -15.39
C LYS A 5 -6.93 -34.08 -15.04
N ALA A 6 -6.60 -33.02 -15.79
CA ALA A 6 -5.51 -32.13 -15.48
C ALA A 6 -5.72 -31.55 -14.07
N LYS A 7 -4.90 -32.00 -13.13
CA LYS A 7 -4.78 -31.44 -11.78
C LYS A 7 -4.27 -30.01 -11.94
N LYS A 8 -5.22 -29.07 -11.97
CA LYS A 8 -4.98 -27.62 -12.00
C LYS A 8 -3.98 -27.31 -10.90
N LYS A 9 -2.74 -26.98 -11.29
CA LYS A 9 -1.74 -26.40 -10.39
C LYS A 9 -2.37 -25.12 -9.85
N THR A 10 -2.88 -25.17 -8.63
CA THR A 10 -3.27 -23.98 -7.87
C THR A 10 -2.01 -23.15 -7.72
N SER A 11 -1.94 -22.08 -8.50
CA SER A 11 -0.86 -21.12 -8.45
C SER A 11 -0.76 -20.60 -7.02
N ALA A 12 0.41 -20.79 -6.39
CA ALA A 12 0.74 -20.20 -5.09
C ALA A 12 0.67 -18.65 -5.11
N THR A 13 0.39 -18.04 -6.27
CA THR A 13 0.15 -16.61 -6.47
C THR A 13 -1.21 -16.13 -5.91
N SER A 14 -2.16 -17.03 -5.60
CA SER A 14 -3.49 -16.60 -5.13
C SER A 14 -3.57 -16.30 -3.63
N ALA A 15 -2.63 -16.77 -2.80
CA ALA A 15 -2.64 -16.51 -1.36
C ALA A 15 -2.37 -15.03 -1.01
N VAL A 16 -1.70 -14.29 -1.89
CA VAL A 16 -1.37 -12.86 -1.67
C VAL A 16 -2.52 -11.94 -2.08
N LYS A 17 -3.49 -12.40 -2.90
CA LYS A 17 -4.58 -11.55 -3.40
C LYS A 17 -5.69 -11.27 -2.39
N ASN A 18 -5.77 -12.03 -1.29
CA ASN A 18 -6.90 -11.98 -0.36
C ASN A 18 -6.51 -11.62 1.08
N ILE A 19 -5.34 -11.04 1.31
CA ILE A 19 -5.06 -10.43 2.61
C ILE A 19 -5.90 -9.15 2.70
N LYS A 20 -7.15 -9.29 3.17
CA LYS A 20 -8.01 -8.20 3.63
C LYS A 20 -7.43 -7.61 4.92
N ASP A 21 -6.20 -7.09 4.87
CA ASP A 21 -5.65 -6.34 5.99
C ASP A 21 -6.32 -4.96 5.98
N ALA A 22 -7.35 -4.81 6.82
CA ALA A 22 -8.08 -3.55 6.97
C ALA A 22 -7.15 -2.39 7.35
N GLY A 23 -6.01 -2.67 7.99
CA GLY A 23 -4.97 -1.69 8.26
C GLY A 23 -4.29 -1.21 6.98
N LEU A 24 -3.93 -2.12 6.08
CA LEU A 24 -3.34 -1.81 4.78
C LEU A 24 -4.33 -1.04 3.88
N ALA A 25 -5.61 -1.43 3.87
CA ALA A 25 -6.65 -0.71 3.13
C ALA A 25 -6.87 0.72 3.67
N LYS A 26 -6.92 0.90 5.00
CA LYS A 26 -7.01 2.23 5.62
C LYS A 26 -5.79 3.09 5.32
N ALA A 27 -4.58 2.51 5.36
CA ALA A 27 -3.35 3.22 5.03
C ALA A 27 -3.30 3.66 3.57
N GLN A 28 -3.74 2.82 2.63
CA GLN A 28 -3.85 3.17 1.21
C GLN A 28 -4.89 4.27 0.97
N ALA A 29 -6.06 4.20 1.62
CA ALA A 29 -7.09 5.23 1.51
C ALA A 29 -6.60 6.59 2.05
N SER A 30 -5.86 6.60 3.17
CA SER A 30 -5.24 7.81 3.71
C SER A 30 -4.17 8.38 2.78
N LEU A 31 -3.32 7.53 2.18
CA LEU A 31 -2.35 7.95 1.17
C LEU A 31 -3.04 8.61 -0.03
N ALA A 32 -4.07 7.98 -0.59
CA ALA A 32 -4.80 8.52 -1.73
C ALA A 32 -5.48 9.87 -1.44
N LYS A 33 -5.95 10.09 -0.20
CA LYS A 33 -6.46 11.41 0.23
C LYS A 33 -5.35 12.46 0.27
N ILE A 34 -4.21 12.13 0.86
CA ILE A 34 -3.07 13.07 0.98
C ILE A 34 -2.48 13.38 -0.40
N GLU A 35 -2.41 12.42 -1.32
CA GLU A 35 -1.95 12.66 -2.70
C GLU A 35 -2.86 13.65 -3.45
N LYS A 36 -4.19 13.54 -3.28
CA LYS A 36 -5.13 14.52 -3.82
C LYS A 36 -4.91 15.91 -3.21
N GLU A 37 -4.67 16.00 -1.90
CA GLU A 37 -4.34 17.28 -1.25
C GLU A 37 -3.04 17.89 -1.78
N VAL A 38 -1.99 17.08 -2.03
CA VAL A 38 -0.74 17.54 -2.65
C VAL A 38 -1.01 18.11 -4.04
N ALA A 39 -1.80 17.42 -4.87
CA ALA A 39 -2.11 17.87 -6.22
C ALA A 39 -2.89 19.21 -6.22
N VAL A 40 -3.87 19.35 -5.32
CA VAL A 40 -4.61 20.61 -5.13
C VAL A 40 -3.70 21.74 -4.65
N ASN A 41 -2.82 21.47 -3.68
CA ASN A 41 -1.92 22.48 -3.15
C ASN A 41 -0.84 22.89 -4.16
N LYS A 42 -0.37 21.98 -5.02
CA LYS A 42 0.50 22.34 -6.16
C LYS A 42 -0.18 23.34 -7.08
N LYS A 43 -1.42 23.06 -7.51
CA LYS A 43 -2.20 23.98 -8.36
C LYS A 43 -2.39 25.35 -7.71
N LYS A 44 -2.63 25.39 -6.39
CA LYS A 44 -2.76 26.65 -5.64
C LYS A 44 -1.43 27.41 -5.57
N LEU A 45 -0.31 26.72 -5.43
CA LEU A 45 1.02 27.31 -5.43
C LEU A 45 1.32 27.92 -6.80
N ASP A 46 1.14 27.16 -7.88
CA ASP A 46 1.31 27.64 -9.27
C ASP A 46 0.49 28.90 -9.54
N ALA A 47 -0.79 28.90 -9.14
CA ALA A 47 -1.66 30.08 -9.30
C ALA A 47 -1.19 31.28 -8.46
N ALA A 48 -0.71 31.05 -7.23
CA ALA A 48 -0.18 32.10 -6.37
C ALA A 48 1.14 32.66 -6.92
N GLU A 49 2.00 31.81 -7.47
CA GLU A 49 3.27 32.20 -8.07
C GLU A 49 3.06 32.97 -9.37
N ALA A 50 2.12 32.54 -10.22
CA ALA A 50 1.70 33.27 -11.41
C ALA A 50 1.15 34.66 -11.05
N LYS A 51 0.33 34.78 -9.99
CA LYS A 51 -0.15 36.07 -9.49
C LYS A 51 0.99 36.93 -8.94
N ALA A 52 1.96 36.34 -8.24
CA ALA A 52 3.14 37.06 -7.74
C ALA A 52 4.02 37.57 -8.89
N LYS A 53 4.24 36.76 -9.94
CA LYS A 53 4.95 37.17 -11.16
C LYS A 53 4.21 38.28 -11.91
N ALA A 54 2.89 38.17 -12.06
CA ALA A 54 2.08 39.20 -12.70
C ALA A 54 2.08 40.52 -11.90
N ALA A 55 1.97 40.45 -10.56
CA ALA A 55 2.07 41.62 -9.69
C ALA A 55 3.47 42.23 -9.73
N ALA A 56 4.53 41.41 -9.79
CA ALA A 56 5.90 41.87 -9.94
C ALA A 56 6.11 42.59 -11.29
N ALA A 57 5.59 42.04 -12.39
CA ALA A 57 5.67 42.66 -13.72
C ALA A 57 4.93 43.99 -13.80
N LYS A 58 3.75 44.09 -13.16
CA LYS A 58 3.00 45.36 -13.04
C LYS A 58 3.73 46.38 -12.19
N ALA A 59 4.30 45.97 -11.06
CA ALA A 59 5.08 46.85 -10.19
C ALA A 59 6.40 47.32 -10.82
N SER A 60 6.97 46.55 -11.75
CA SER A 60 8.14 46.98 -12.53
C SER A 60 7.80 48.01 -13.60
N LYS A 61 6.55 48.07 -14.07
CA LYS A 61 6.08 49.06 -15.06
C LYS A 61 5.50 50.33 -14.43
N SER A 62 5.02 50.24 -13.19
CA SER A 62 4.50 51.37 -12.40
C SER A 62 4.97 51.19 -10.97
N ALA A 63 5.90 52.01 -10.51
CA ALA A 63 6.50 51.92 -9.18
C ALA A 63 5.69 52.68 -8.12
N THR A 64 4.35 52.68 -8.21
CA THR A 64 3.51 53.34 -7.21
C THR A 64 3.46 52.56 -5.90
N ALA A 65 3.15 53.24 -4.79
CA ALA A 65 3.06 52.63 -3.46
C ALA A 65 2.04 51.46 -3.41
N ALA A 66 0.95 51.55 -4.17
CA ALA A 66 -0.04 50.49 -4.31
C ALA A 66 0.55 49.22 -4.95
N SER A 67 1.32 49.36 -6.03
CA SER A 67 2.03 48.25 -6.70
C SER A 67 3.08 47.59 -5.82
N LYS A 68 3.81 48.35 -4.98
CA LYS A 68 4.73 47.78 -3.99
C LYS A 68 4.00 46.94 -2.93
N LYS A 69 2.87 47.42 -2.39
CA LYS A 69 2.02 46.65 -1.45
C LYS A 69 1.45 45.39 -2.11
N ALA A 70 0.97 45.48 -3.35
CA ALA A 70 0.43 44.34 -4.08
C ALA A 70 1.49 43.24 -4.33
N LYS A 71 2.72 43.62 -4.71
CA LYS A 71 3.84 42.69 -4.90
C LYS A 71 4.24 41.99 -3.59
N ALA A 72 4.31 42.74 -2.48
CA ALA A 72 4.62 42.19 -1.16
C ALA A 72 3.55 41.21 -0.70
N SER A 73 2.26 41.58 -0.82
CA SER A 73 1.14 40.70 -0.48
C SER A 73 1.13 39.41 -1.30
N ALA A 74 1.38 39.51 -2.61
CA ALA A 74 1.45 38.33 -3.49
C ALA A 74 2.64 37.42 -3.17
N GLN A 75 3.81 37.96 -2.82
CA GLN A 75 4.94 37.15 -2.34
C GLN A 75 4.63 36.44 -1.02
N VAL A 76 3.98 37.11 -0.06
CA VAL A 76 3.58 36.49 1.21
C VAL A 76 2.59 35.34 0.98
N ALA A 77 1.62 35.53 0.08
CA ALA A 77 0.68 34.48 -0.31
C ALA A 77 1.39 33.27 -0.96
N ALA A 78 2.35 33.51 -1.86
CA ALA A 78 3.15 32.45 -2.46
C ALA A 78 4.00 31.70 -1.42
N LYS A 79 4.65 32.41 -0.49
CA LYS A 79 5.40 31.81 0.63
C LYS A 79 4.51 30.95 1.54
N LYS A 80 3.30 31.41 1.88
CA LYS A 80 2.33 30.60 2.64
C LYS A 80 1.89 29.35 1.87
N ALA A 81 1.65 29.46 0.57
CA ALA A 81 1.29 28.31 -0.26
C ALA A 81 2.43 27.28 -0.33
N ALA A 82 3.68 27.73 -0.46
CA ALA A 82 4.86 26.87 -0.42
C ALA A 82 5.02 26.16 0.93
N ALA A 83 4.87 26.87 2.05
CA ALA A 83 4.92 26.28 3.39
C ALA A 83 3.83 25.20 3.59
N ASN A 84 2.61 25.47 3.13
CA ASN A 84 1.53 24.48 3.15
C ASN A 84 1.86 23.24 2.32
N LEU A 85 2.52 23.40 1.18
CA LEU A 85 2.91 22.29 0.33
C LEU A 85 4.02 21.43 0.95
N THR A 86 4.96 22.06 1.66
CA THR A 86 5.99 21.35 2.44
C THR A 86 5.36 20.56 3.59
N ALA A 87 4.41 21.16 4.32
CA ALA A 87 3.71 20.48 5.41
C ALA A 87 2.90 19.26 4.92
N VAL A 88 2.20 19.37 3.79
CA VAL A 88 1.47 18.23 3.21
C VAL A 88 2.42 17.15 2.67
N ASN A 89 3.57 17.52 2.09
CA ASN A 89 4.59 16.54 1.69
C ASN A 89 5.21 15.81 2.88
N ALA A 90 5.43 16.48 4.01
CA ALA A 90 5.87 15.83 5.23
C ALA A 90 4.84 14.79 5.71
N LYS A 91 3.54 15.13 5.69
CA LYS A 91 2.45 14.18 5.97
C LYS A 91 2.43 13.01 5.00
N LEU A 92 2.66 13.25 3.70
CA LEU A 92 2.74 12.20 2.69
C LEU A 92 3.87 11.20 3.00
N ARG A 93 5.06 11.69 3.34
CA ARG A 93 6.19 10.82 3.74
C ARG A 93 5.86 9.97 4.96
N THR A 94 5.27 10.57 5.99
CA THR A 94 4.86 9.83 7.19
C THR A 94 3.80 8.77 6.87
N ALA A 95 2.79 9.12 6.08
CA ALA A 95 1.75 8.18 5.66
C ALA A 95 2.32 7.03 4.80
N GLN A 96 3.30 7.33 3.94
CA GLN A 96 3.98 6.31 3.14
C GLN A 96 4.78 5.34 4.02
N SER A 97 5.48 5.84 5.03
CA SER A 97 6.19 5.00 6.01
C SER A 97 5.22 4.12 6.80
N GLN A 98 4.08 4.67 7.23
CA GLN A 98 3.02 3.89 7.91
C GLN A 98 2.43 2.81 7.01
N ALA A 99 2.18 3.11 5.74
CA ALA A 99 1.70 2.11 4.77
C ALA A 99 2.73 1.00 4.52
N LYS A 100 4.03 1.33 4.44
CA LYS A 100 5.11 0.33 4.34
C LYS A 100 5.18 -0.56 5.58
N ALA A 101 5.05 0.03 6.77
CA ALA A 101 5.03 -0.73 8.03
C ALA A 101 3.82 -1.66 8.11
N ALA A 102 2.62 -1.17 7.74
CA ALA A 102 1.41 -1.99 7.68
C ALA A 102 1.53 -3.13 6.65
N ALA A 103 2.13 -2.86 5.48
CA ALA A 103 2.39 -3.89 4.48
C ALA A 103 3.40 -4.94 4.96
N ALA A 104 4.45 -4.53 5.68
CA ALA A 104 5.41 -5.46 6.28
C ALA A 104 4.74 -6.34 7.36
N ALA A 105 3.90 -5.74 8.21
CA ALA A 105 3.15 -6.46 9.23
C ALA A 105 2.16 -7.47 8.61
N ALA A 106 1.44 -7.08 7.56
CA ALA A 106 0.53 -7.96 6.82
C ALA A 106 1.28 -9.15 6.18
N ARG A 107 2.47 -8.91 5.61
CA ARG A 107 3.33 -9.97 5.07
C ARG A 107 3.85 -10.91 6.15
N ALA A 108 4.22 -10.39 7.32
CA ALA A 108 4.67 -11.20 8.45
C ALA A 108 3.54 -12.11 8.97
N LYS A 109 2.32 -11.58 9.11
CA LYS A 109 1.13 -12.37 9.48
C LYS A 109 0.83 -13.47 8.46
N ALA A 110 0.86 -13.15 7.17
CA ALA A 110 0.65 -14.15 6.12
C ALA A 110 1.74 -15.24 6.11
N ALA A 111 3.00 -14.87 6.38
CA ALA A 111 4.09 -15.85 6.49
C ALA A 111 3.93 -16.76 7.72
N ALA A 112 3.46 -16.23 8.85
CA ALA A 112 3.18 -17.01 10.05
C ALA A 112 2.01 -17.99 9.84
N GLU A 113 0.91 -17.54 9.21
CA GLU A 113 -0.21 -18.42 8.85
C GLU A 113 0.20 -19.51 7.85
N ALA A 114 1.02 -19.18 6.85
CA ALA A 114 1.55 -20.15 5.89
C ALA A 114 2.42 -21.22 6.57
N ARG A 115 3.25 -20.84 7.56
CA ARG A 115 4.04 -21.78 8.35
C ARG A 115 3.16 -22.70 9.19
N LYS A 116 2.13 -22.16 9.84
CA LYS A 116 1.18 -22.95 10.64
C LYS A 116 0.45 -23.99 9.78
N GLN A 117 -0.02 -23.59 8.60
CA GLN A 117 -0.68 -24.50 7.65
C GLN A 117 0.27 -25.57 7.11
N ALA A 118 1.53 -25.22 6.82
CA ALA A 118 2.54 -26.19 6.39
C ALA A 118 2.84 -27.23 7.47
N GLU A 119 2.85 -26.82 8.73
CA GLU A 119 3.08 -27.71 9.87
C GLU A 119 1.90 -28.66 10.11
N GLU A 120 0.65 -28.15 10.03
CA GLU A 120 -0.56 -28.99 10.07
C GLU A 120 -0.61 -29.99 8.90
N GLN A 121 -0.23 -29.56 7.69
CA GLN A 121 -0.15 -30.47 6.54
C GLN A 121 0.91 -31.55 6.73
N ARG A 122 2.07 -31.24 7.32
CA ARG A 122 3.10 -32.26 7.61
C ARG A 122 2.61 -33.27 8.65
N LYS A 123 1.90 -32.83 9.68
CA LYS A 123 1.30 -33.74 10.68
C LYS A 123 0.23 -34.63 10.06
N ALA A 124 -0.62 -34.08 9.18
CA ALA A 124 -1.62 -34.84 8.46
C ALA A 124 -0.99 -35.88 7.50
N ASP A 125 0.07 -35.53 6.78
CA ASP A 125 0.77 -36.43 5.85
C ASP A 125 1.45 -37.60 6.59
N LEU A 126 2.05 -37.33 7.75
CA LEU A 126 2.62 -38.36 8.63
C LEU A 126 1.54 -39.29 9.19
N ALA A 127 0.41 -38.74 9.66
CA ALA A 127 -0.72 -39.54 10.13
C ALA A 127 -1.30 -40.41 9.01
N ALA A 128 -1.42 -39.88 7.79
CA ALA A 128 -1.89 -40.64 6.63
C ALA A 128 -0.93 -41.77 6.24
N LYS A 129 0.39 -41.53 6.29
CA LYS A 129 1.41 -42.57 6.07
C LYS A 129 1.36 -43.66 7.14
N LEU A 130 1.24 -43.30 8.41
CA LEU A 130 1.10 -44.27 9.51
C LEU A 130 -0.17 -45.10 9.38
N MET A 131 -1.30 -44.49 9.04
CA MET A 131 -2.54 -45.24 8.77
C MET A 131 -2.40 -46.19 7.57
N LEU A 132 -1.73 -45.76 6.50
CA LEU A 132 -1.48 -46.60 5.33
C LEU A 132 -0.59 -47.80 5.70
N ILE A 133 0.45 -47.58 6.51
CA ILE A 133 1.36 -48.64 7.00
C ILE A 133 0.60 -49.61 7.90
N CYS A 134 -0.16 -49.14 8.88
CA CYS A 134 -1.01 -50.00 9.72
C CYS A 134 -1.97 -50.84 8.88
N LYS A 135 -2.65 -50.24 7.90
CA LYS A 135 -3.58 -50.95 7.03
C LYS A 135 -2.90 -51.98 6.12
N LYS A 136 -1.62 -51.76 5.77
CA LYS A 136 -0.82 -52.69 4.97
C LYS A 136 -0.24 -53.83 5.79
N LEU A 137 0.07 -53.59 7.07
CA LEU A 137 0.53 -54.60 8.03
C LEU A 137 -0.60 -55.48 8.59
N LEU A 138 -1.84 -54.97 8.66
CA LEU A 138 -3.02 -55.75 9.05
C LEU A 138 -3.60 -56.63 7.93
N ARG A 139 -3.15 -56.44 6.68
CA ARG A 139 -3.69 -57.16 5.52
C ARG A 139 -3.17 -58.62 5.37
N PRO A 140 -1.92 -58.97 5.72
CA PRO A 140 -1.43 -60.35 5.63
C PRO A 140 -2.04 -61.29 6.68
N SER A 141 -2.45 -60.79 7.84
CA SER A 141 -2.96 -61.61 8.95
C SER A 141 -4.42 -62.05 8.80
N LEU A 142 -5.16 -61.52 7.83
CA LEU A 142 -6.55 -61.92 7.51
C LEU A 142 -6.64 -62.81 6.25
N LEU A 143 -5.52 -63.07 5.57
CA LEU A 143 -5.46 -63.89 4.35
C LEU A 143 -4.74 -65.24 4.57
N SER A 144 -4.32 -65.52 5.81
CA SER A 144 -3.68 -66.79 6.21
C SER A 144 -4.51 -67.60 7.22
N GLY A 145 -5.82 -67.31 7.32
CA GLY A 145 -6.78 -68.08 8.13
C GLY A 145 -7.69 -68.92 7.27
#